data_AF-A0A8J5K1M4-F1
#
_entry.id   AF-A0A8J5K1M4-F1
#
_cell.length_a   1.000
_cell.length_b   1.000
_cell.length_c   1.000
_cell.angle_alpha   90.00
_cell.angle_beta   90.00
_cell.angle_gamma   90.00
#
_symmetry.space_group_name_H-M   'P 1'
#
loop_
_entity.id
_entity.type
_entity.pdbx_description
1 polymer ?
#
loop_
_entity_poly.entity_id
_entity_poly.type
_entity_poly.pdbx_seq_one_letter_code
_entity_poly.pdbx_strand_id
1 'polypeptide(L)'
;RVSGVVGVVVVGLEWIFSLDPPPDHLLQGLWTNVRAPCRALVIDLTSDISPGLRFLEESKVWLWPETRILLVGPKANKETVLLHHSLRNTLHGLYFSLDPLTKQRPLARPEKTDVSPSNRGGVSIGVYRRCVYCDEGEAGVQFLYSWTLHSNTLKNHLLF
;
A
#
# COMPACT_ATOMS: atom_id res chain seq x y z
N ARG A 1 19.63 29.03 8.38
CA ARG A 1 19.79 28.11 7.23
C ARG A 1 19.04 26.83 7.56
N VAL A 2 18.00 26.52 6.79
CA VAL A 2 17.03 25.46 7.09
C VAL A 2 17.50 24.14 6.46
N SER A 3 17.42 23.03 7.19
CA SER A 3 17.02 21.74 6.59
C SER A 3 16.57 20.78 7.67
N GLY A 4 15.26 20.55 7.69
CA GLY A 4 14.56 19.77 8.69
C GLY A 4 14.97 18.30 8.69
N VAL A 5 15.06 17.74 9.89
CA VAL A 5 15.26 16.31 10.11
C VAL A 5 13.94 15.61 9.79
N VAL A 6 13.88 14.95 8.63
CA VAL A 6 12.74 14.14 8.21
C VAL A 6 12.79 12.82 8.97
N GLY A 7 11.81 12.57 9.84
CA GLY A 7 11.70 11.34 10.63
C GLY A 7 10.74 10.34 9.99
N VAL A 8 11.18 9.57 9.00
CA VAL A 8 10.37 8.46 8.47
C VAL A 8 10.38 7.31 9.49
N VAL A 9 9.22 6.91 10.00
CA VAL A 9 9.09 5.73 10.89
C VAL A 9 8.59 4.56 10.07
N VAL A 10 9.50 3.77 9.50
CA VAL A 10 9.12 2.54 8.79
C VAL A 10 8.82 1.47 9.82
N VAL A 11 7.55 1.11 10.00
CA VAL A 11 7.15 -0.01 10.87
C VAL A 11 6.90 -1.22 9.97
N GLY A 12 7.87 -2.12 9.86
CA GLY A 12 7.66 -3.42 9.24
C GLY A 12 6.84 -4.32 10.18
N LEU A 13 5.55 -4.48 9.90
CA LEU A 13 4.57 -5.02 10.85
C LEU A 13 4.36 -6.55 10.77
N GLU A 14 5.17 -7.28 9.98
CA GLU A 14 4.97 -8.73 9.73
C GLU A 14 4.86 -9.59 11.01
N TRP A 15 5.48 -9.16 12.11
CA TRP A 15 5.48 -9.86 13.41
C TRP A 15 4.68 -9.14 14.50
N ILE A 16 4.39 -7.84 14.33
CA ILE A 16 3.65 -7.04 15.32
C ILE A 16 2.17 -7.41 15.32
N PHE A 17 1.64 -7.84 14.17
CA PHE A 17 0.28 -8.34 14.02
C PHE A 17 0.02 -9.72 14.62
N SER A 18 1.08 -10.48 14.92
CA SER A 18 0.97 -11.74 15.64
C SER A 18 0.76 -11.53 17.15
N LEU A 19 0.96 -10.31 17.63
CA LEU A 19 0.75 -9.91 19.02
C LEU A 19 -0.64 -9.27 19.14
N ASP A 20 -1.58 -10.02 19.70
CA ASP A 20 -2.94 -9.52 20.00
C ASP A 20 -3.08 -9.36 21.52
N PRO A 21 -3.13 -8.13 22.07
CA PRO A 21 -3.08 -6.82 21.41
C PRO A 21 -1.64 -6.32 21.11
N PRO A 22 -1.45 -5.33 20.21
CA PRO A 22 -0.15 -4.72 19.99
C PRO A 22 0.34 -3.99 21.26
N PRO A 23 1.66 -3.94 21.53
CA PRO A 23 2.17 -3.37 22.77
C PRO A 23 1.85 -1.87 22.90
N ASP A 24 1.23 -1.45 24.01
CA ASP A 24 0.88 -0.03 24.27
C ASP A 24 2.05 0.94 24.09
N HIS A 25 3.26 0.50 24.48
CA HIS A 25 4.49 1.27 24.33
C HIS A 25 4.83 1.61 22.87
N LEU A 26 4.44 0.75 21.93
CA LEU A 26 4.66 0.97 20.50
C LEU A 26 3.76 2.09 19.97
N LEU A 27 2.47 2.07 20.31
CA LEU A 27 1.51 3.11 19.94
C LEU A 27 1.87 4.45 20.58
N GLN A 28 2.27 4.43 21.86
CA GLN A 28 2.72 5.63 22.55
C GLN A 28 3.97 6.21 21.88
N GLY A 29 4.98 5.39 21.58
CA GLY A 29 6.21 5.82 20.90
C GLY A 29 5.97 6.36 19.49
N LEU A 30 4.98 5.80 18.78
CA LEU A 30 4.64 6.19 17.41
C LEU A 30 4.18 7.65 17.32
N TRP A 31 3.46 8.15 18.32
CA TRP A 31 2.84 9.47 18.26
C TRP A 31 3.52 10.51 19.15
N THR A 32 4.11 10.10 20.27
CA THR A 32 4.65 11.04 21.28
C THR A 32 6.06 11.54 20.98
N ASN A 33 6.76 11.00 19.98
CA ASN A 33 8.14 11.42 19.68
C ASN A 33 8.19 12.79 18.97
N VAL A 34 8.40 13.86 19.73
CA VAL A 34 8.45 15.26 19.26
C VAL A 34 9.56 15.53 18.24
N ARG A 35 10.57 14.65 18.14
CA ARG A 35 11.72 14.84 17.23
C ARG A 35 11.42 14.47 15.76
N ALA A 36 10.27 13.85 15.49
CA ALA A 36 9.87 13.44 14.15
C ALA A 36 8.51 14.08 13.77
N PRO A 37 8.51 15.33 13.29
CA PRO A 37 7.27 16.06 12.97
C PRO A 37 6.58 15.52 11.71
N CYS A 38 7.34 14.98 10.75
CA CYS A 38 6.79 14.36 9.55
C CYS A 38 6.80 12.84 9.72
N ARG A 39 5.62 12.22 9.88
CA ARG A 39 5.50 10.77 10.05
C ARG A 39 5.00 10.12 8.78
N ALA A 40 5.55 8.95 8.46
CA ALA A 40 5.01 8.06 7.45
C ALA A 40 4.91 6.66 8.04
N LEU A 41 3.84 5.92 7.74
CA LEU A 41 3.67 4.52 8.07
C LEU A 41 3.68 3.72 6.78
N VAL A 42 4.43 2.63 6.78
CA VAL A 42 4.45 1.65 5.69
C VAL A 42 3.88 0.36 6.26
N ILE A 43 2.79 -0.16 5.68
CA ILE A 43 2.10 -1.35 6.18
C ILE A 43 1.98 -2.37 5.07
N ASP A 44 2.48 -3.57 5.33
CA ASP A 44 2.29 -4.73 4.48
C ASP A 44 0.97 -5.43 4.85
N LEU A 45 0.11 -5.60 3.85
CA LEU A 45 -1.21 -6.21 3.88
C LEU A 45 -1.32 -7.35 2.84
N THR A 46 -0.19 -7.89 2.38
CA THR A 46 -0.13 -8.88 1.30
C THR A 46 -0.74 -10.23 1.66
N SER A 47 -0.60 -10.65 2.92
CA SER A 47 -1.13 -11.92 3.45
C SER A 47 -2.57 -11.81 3.91
N ASP A 48 -2.85 -10.89 4.84
CA ASP A 48 -4.17 -10.59 5.39
C ASP A 48 -4.26 -9.09 5.71
N ILE A 49 -5.37 -8.46 5.34
CA ILE A 49 -5.60 -7.03 5.59
C ILE A 49 -6.08 -6.77 7.03
N SER A 50 -6.69 -7.76 7.69
CA SER A 50 -7.41 -7.59 8.96
C SER A 50 -6.52 -7.05 10.08
N PRO A 51 -5.31 -7.59 10.31
CA PRO A 51 -4.45 -7.09 11.38
C PRO A 51 -3.95 -5.67 11.12
N GLY A 52 -3.65 -5.33 9.87
CA GLY A 52 -3.23 -3.99 9.49
C GLY A 52 -4.34 -2.95 9.62
N LEU A 53 -5.57 -3.31 9.28
CA LEU A 53 -6.73 -2.45 9.51
C LEU A 53 -6.98 -2.22 11.01
N ARG A 54 -6.91 -3.28 11.82
CA ARG A 54 -7.01 -3.19 13.29
C ARG A 54 -5.94 -2.26 13.87
N PHE A 55 -4.69 -2.39 13.45
CA PHE A 55 -3.62 -1.50 13.90
C PHE A 55 -3.87 -0.03 13.49
N LEU A 56 -4.36 0.23 12.28
CA LEU A 56 -4.74 1.59 11.88
C LEU A 56 -5.86 2.15 12.77
N GLU A 57 -6.78 1.29 13.21
CA GLU A 57 -7.84 1.66 14.14
C GLU A 57 -7.29 2.00 15.53
N GLU A 58 -6.54 1.08 16.12
CA GLU A 58 -6.01 1.19 17.48
C GLU A 58 -4.98 2.31 17.61
N SER A 59 -4.19 2.55 16.56
CA SER A 59 -3.26 3.68 16.49
C SER A 59 -3.96 5.03 16.34
N LYS A 60 -5.29 5.06 16.10
CA LYS A 60 -6.09 6.27 15.92
C LYS A 60 -5.51 7.22 14.87
N VAL A 61 -5.03 6.66 13.76
CA VAL A 61 -4.34 7.42 12.69
C VAL A 61 -5.17 8.60 12.15
N TRP A 62 -6.50 8.53 12.22
CA TRP A 62 -7.41 9.62 11.87
C TRP A 62 -7.23 10.91 12.69
N LEU A 63 -6.57 10.85 13.84
CA LEU A 63 -6.21 12.03 14.65
C LEU A 63 -5.00 12.79 14.08
N TRP A 64 -4.31 12.19 13.11
CA TRP A 64 -3.03 12.67 12.59
C TRP A 64 -3.08 12.81 11.06
N PRO A 65 -3.86 13.77 10.52
CA PRO A 65 -4.16 13.90 9.08
C PRO A 65 -2.92 14.09 8.19
N GLU A 66 -1.86 14.67 8.75
CA GLU A 66 -0.57 14.92 8.09
C GLU A 66 0.30 13.66 7.97
N THR A 67 -0.09 12.55 8.60
CA THR A 67 0.64 11.29 8.52
C THR A 67 0.50 10.70 7.12
N ARG A 68 1.63 10.35 6.51
CA ARG A 68 1.67 9.67 5.21
C ARG A 68 1.48 8.17 5.42
N ILE A 69 0.53 7.57 4.73
CA ILE A 69 0.21 6.16 4.85
C ILE A 69 0.51 5.47 3.53
N LEU A 70 1.40 4.50 3.55
CA LEU A 70 1.78 3.67 2.41
C LEU A 70 1.37 2.23 2.74
N LEU A 71 0.51 1.66 1.92
CA LEU A 71 -0.06 0.33 2.12
C LEU A 71 0.36 -0.54 0.95
N VAL A 72 0.71 -1.80 1.20
CA VAL A 72 1.07 -2.75 0.14
C VAL A 72 0.16 -3.96 0.28
N GLY A 73 -0.45 -4.44 -0.80
CA GLY A 73 -1.31 -5.63 -0.70
C GLY A 73 -1.98 -6.06 -2.00
N PRO A 74 -2.95 -6.99 -1.96
CA PRO A 74 -3.62 -7.50 -3.14
C PRO A 74 -4.48 -6.43 -3.84
N LYS A 75 -4.45 -6.39 -5.17
CA LYS A 75 -5.23 -5.43 -5.97
C LYS A 75 -6.72 -5.39 -5.67
N ALA A 76 -7.30 -6.54 -5.31
CA ALA A 76 -8.72 -6.65 -4.96
C ALA A 76 -9.09 -5.81 -3.73
N ASN A 77 -8.14 -5.56 -2.81
CA ASN A 77 -8.42 -4.97 -1.50
C ASN A 77 -8.21 -3.45 -1.45
N LYS A 78 -7.72 -2.83 -2.53
CA LYS A 78 -7.33 -1.42 -2.58
C LYS A 78 -8.45 -0.46 -2.10
N GLU A 79 -9.69 -0.71 -2.49
CA GLU A 79 -10.84 0.14 -2.16
C GLU A 79 -11.25 -0.05 -0.70
N THR A 80 -11.44 -1.29 -0.27
CA THR A 80 -11.73 -1.64 1.13
C THR A 80 -10.72 -1.02 2.08
N VAL A 81 -9.44 -1.06 1.72
CA VAL A 81 -8.35 -0.54 2.54
C VAL A 81 -8.29 0.99 2.50
N LEU A 82 -8.26 1.62 1.32
CA LEU A 82 -8.13 3.08 1.22
C LEU A 82 -9.38 3.83 1.68
N LEU A 83 -10.56 3.22 1.57
CA LEU A 83 -11.83 3.80 2.04
C LEU A 83 -12.15 3.48 3.50
N HIS A 84 -11.28 2.71 4.17
CA HIS A 84 -11.48 2.31 5.55
C HIS A 84 -11.63 3.52 6.50
N HIS A 85 -12.51 3.40 7.49
CA HIS A 85 -12.89 4.51 8.38
C HIS A 85 -11.73 5.03 9.25
N SER A 86 -10.71 4.19 9.50
CA SER A 86 -9.50 4.60 10.21
C SER A 86 -8.70 5.65 9.43
N LEU A 87 -8.84 5.70 8.10
CA LEU A 87 -8.18 6.65 7.20
C LEU A 87 -9.06 7.85 6.82
N ARG A 88 -10.22 8.05 7.48
CA ARG A 88 -11.20 9.08 7.10
C ARG A 88 -10.63 10.50 6.97
N ASN A 89 -9.64 10.84 7.80
CA ASN A 89 -8.96 12.14 7.81
C ASN A 89 -7.55 12.09 7.20
N THR A 90 -7.12 10.95 6.65
CA THR A 90 -5.78 10.81 6.09
C THR A 90 -5.72 11.48 4.73
N LEU A 91 -4.95 12.57 4.64
CA LEU A 91 -4.77 13.32 3.39
C LEU A 91 -3.82 12.61 2.41
N HIS A 92 -2.90 11.80 2.95
CA HIS A 92 -1.79 11.20 2.19
C HIS A 92 -1.81 9.67 2.26
N GLY A 93 -2.87 9.04 1.75
CA GLY A 93 -2.98 7.58 1.66
C GLY A 93 -2.63 7.04 0.27
N LEU A 94 -1.61 6.18 0.19
CA LEU A 94 -1.21 5.46 -1.02
C LEU A 94 -1.32 3.95 -0.82
N TYR A 95 -1.82 3.26 -1.83
CA TYR A 95 -1.91 1.81 -1.88
C TYR A 95 -1.15 1.27 -3.10
N PHE A 96 -0.18 0.42 -2.85
CA PHE A 96 0.60 -0.31 -3.84
C PHE A 96 -0.01 -1.71 -3.97
N SER A 97 -0.77 -1.93 -5.04
CA SER A 97 -1.31 -3.25 -5.33
C SER A 97 -0.25 -4.14 -5.97
N LEU A 98 -0.08 -5.35 -5.47
CA LEU A 98 0.70 -6.40 -6.12
C LEU A 98 -0.25 -7.32 -6.87
N ASP A 99 -0.05 -7.47 -8.18
CA ASP A 99 -0.82 -8.35 -9.06
C ASP A 99 0.17 -9.30 -9.77
N PRO A 100 0.21 -10.59 -9.42
CA PRO A 100 1.05 -11.55 -10.12
C PRO A 100 0.62 -11.60 -11.58
N LEU A 101 1.56 -11.45 -12.52
CA LEU A 101 1.28 -11.72 -13.93
C LEU A 101 1.23 -13.23 -14.16
N THR A 102 0.23 -13.88 -13.57
CA THR A 102 -0.13 -15.25 -13.91
C THR A 102 -0.77 -15.27 -15.29
N LYS A 103 0.05 -15.68 -16.27
CA LYS A 103 -0.26 -16.16 -17.63
C LYS A 103 -1.70 -15.94 -18.11
N GLN A 104 -1.81 -15.21 -19.23
CA GLN A 104 -2.98 -15.18 -20.11
C GLN A 104 -3.69 -16.54 -20.15
N ARG A 105 -5.03 -16.52 -20.04
CA ARG A 105 -5.88 -17.68 -20.30
C ARG A 105 -5.40 -18.36 -21.61
N PRO A 106 -5.23 -19.69 -21.63
CA PRO A 106 -4.99 -20.38 -22.90
C PRO A 106 -6.26 -20.24 -23.73
N LEU A 107 -6.25 -19.32 -24.69
CA LEU A 107 -7.19 -19.37 -25.81
C LEU A 107 -6.87 -20.67 -26.55
N ALA A 108 -7.85 -21.57 -26.55
CA ALA A 108 -7.75 -22.89 -27.12
C ALA A 108 -7.30 -22.83 -28.59
N ARG A 109 -6.10 -23.35 -28.88
CA ARG A 109 -5.80 -24.22 -30.04
C ARG A 109 -4.37 -24.76 -29.94
N PRO A 110 -4.13 -26.06 -30.18
CA PRO A 110 -2.79 -26.60 -30.24
C PRO A 110 -2.26 -26.47 -31.66
N GLU A 111 -1.25 -25.61 -31.87
CA GLU A 111 -0.41 -25.72 -33.05
C GLU A 111 1.06 -25.65 -32.63
N LYS A 112 1.83 -26.57 -33.22
CA LYS A 112 3.13 -27.09 -32.75
C LYS A 112 4.27 -26.08 -32.93
N THR A 113 5.37 -26.34 -32.20
CA THR A 113 6.75 -25.78 -32.34
C THR A 113 6.85 -24.28 -32.04
N ASP A 114 7.55 -23.78 -31.01
CA ASP A 114 8.94 -24.02 -30.62
C ASP A 114 9.16 -23.68 -29.12
N VAL A 115 10.07 -24.38 -28.45
CA VAL A 115 10.40 -24.17 -27.03
C VAL A 115 11.20 -22.87 -26.86
N SER A 116 10.51 -21.78 -26.55
CA SER A 116 11.13 -20.52 -26.12
C SER A 116 11.16 -20.44 -24.58
N PRO A 117 12.34 -20.33 -23.93
CA PRO A 117 12.45 -20.33 -22.47
C PRO A 117 12.29 -18.90 -21.92
N SER A 118 11.07 -18.38 -21.84
CA SER A 118 10.86 -17.08 -21.17
C SER A 118 9.46 -16.87 -20.57
N ASN A 119 8.91 -17.88 -19.89
CA ASN A 119 7.80 -17.66 -18.95
C ASN A 119 8.35 -17.28 -17.56
N ARG A 120 9.06 -16.15 -17.46
CA ARG A 120 9.44 -15.57 -16.15
C ARG A 120 8.26 -14.73 -15.69
N GLY A 121 7.56 -15.20 -14.65
CA GLY A 121 6.46 -14.47 -14.02
C GLY A 121 6.91 -13.06 -13.64
N GLY A 122 6.18 -12.05 -14.13
CA GLY A 122 6.36 -10.67 -13.71
C GLY A 122 5.37 -10.31 -12.61
N VAL A 123 5.58 -9.19 -11.96
CA VAL A 123 4.61 -8.60 -11.01
C VAL A 123 4.20 -7.25 -11.55
N SER A 124 2.90 -7.03 -11.68
CA SER A 124 2.35 -5.70 -11.95
C SER A 124 2.09 -5.00 -10.62
N ILE A 125 2.62 -3.80 -10.48
CA ILE A 125 2.44 -2.94 -9.32
C ILE A 125 1.55 -1.77 -9.73
N GLY A 126 0.38 -1.65 -9.14
CA GLY A 126 -0.50 -0.50 -9.34
C GLY A 126 -0.43 0.44 -8.14
N VAL A 127 -0.41 1.75 -8.34
CA VAL A 127 -0.51 2.74 -7.27
C VAL A 127 -1.82 3.49 -7.34
N TYR A 128 -2.47 3.50 -6.19
CA TYR A 128 -3.75 4.16 -5.96
C TYR A 128 -3.60 5.15 -4.83
N ARG A 129 -4.30 6.28 -4.91
CA ARG A 129 -4.44 7.22 -3.80
C ARG A 129 -5.87 7.25 -3.29
N ARG A 130 -6.01 7.45 -1.97
CA ARG A 130 -7.29 7.93 -1.41
C ARG A 130 -7.51 9.35 -1.91
N CYS A 131 -8.72 9.63 -2.34
CA CYS A 131 -9.19 10.97 -2.62
C CYS A 131 -10.27 11.31 -1.60
N VAL A 132 -10.05 12.35 -0.80
CA VAL A 132 -11.00 12.72 0.27
C VAL A 132 -12.24 13.40 -0.31
N TYR A 133 -12.08 14.13 -1.42
CA TYR A 133 -13.16 14.82 -2.13
C TYR A 133 -12.92 14.64 -3.64
N CYS A 134 -13.50 13.62 -4.25
CA CYS A 134 -13.37 13.37 -5.69
C CYS A 134 -14.69 13.62 -6.41
N ASP A 135 -15.63 12.68 -6.29
CA ASP A 135 -16.86 12.68 -7.05
C ASP A 135 -17.95 13.34 -6.21
N GLU A 136 -18.33 14.56 -6.58
CA GLU A 136 -19.42 15.32 -5.92
C GLU A 136 -19.22 15.54 -4.41
N GLY A 137 -17.96 15.46 -3.93
CA GLY A 137 -17.62 15.61 -2.52
C GLY A 137 -17.49 14.29 -1.76
N GLU A 138 -17.72 13.15 -2.41
CA GLU A 138 -17.52 11.82 -1.83
C GLU A 138 -16.06 11.38 -1.86
N ALA A 139 -15.70 10.54 -0.88
CA ALA A 139 -14.38 9.93 -0.81
C ALA A 139 -14.28 8.79 -1.83
N GLY A 140 -13.15 8.74 -2.55
CA GLY A 140 -12.93 7.78 -3.62
C GLY A 140 -11.50 7.25 -3.66
N VAL A 141 -11.24 6.41 -4.66
CA VAL A 141 -9.91 5.86 -4.94
C VAL A 141 -9.52 6.20 -6.36
N GLN A 142 -8.36 6.82 -6.52
CA GLN A 142 -7.85 7.22 -7.82
C GLN A 142 -6.59 6.44 -8.17
N PHE A 143 -6.57 5.84 -9.36
CA PHE A 143 -5.37 5.25 -9.93
C PHE A 143 -4.39 6.34 -10.35
N LEU A 144 -3.10 6.16 -10.05
CA LEU A 144 -2.04 7.09 -10.41
C LEU A 144 -1.10 6.50 -11.46
N TYR A 145 -0.49 5.35 -11.14
CA TYR A 145 0.62 4.80 -11.92
C TYR A 145 0.62 3.27 -11.88
N SER A 146 1.24 2.64 -12.87
CA SER A 146 1.58 1.23 -12.79
C SER A 146 2.99 0.94 -13.28
N TRP A 147 3.65 0.00 -12.61
CA TRP A 147 4.93 -0.55 -13.03
C TRP A 147 4.78 -2.03 -13.28
N THR A 148 5.62 -2.55 -14.16
CA THR A 148 5.74 -4.00 -14.33
C THR A 148 7.18 -4.41 -14.06
N LEU A 149 7.34 -5.27 -13.05
CA LEU A 149 8.62 -5.82 -12.65
C LEU A 149 8.85 -7.13 -13.42
N HIS A 150 9.85 -7.12 -14.30
CA HIS A 150 10.32 -8.31 -15.01
C HIS A 150 11.77 -8.58 -14.63
N SER A 151 12.06 -9.71 -13.98
CA SER A 151 13.45 -10.16 -13.71
C SER A 151 14.38 -9.03 -13.23
N ASN A 152 13.96 -8.30 -12.19
CA ASN A 152 14.65 -7.14 -11.58
C ASN A 152 14.71 -5.84 -12.41
N THR A 153 13.96 -5.75 -13.50
CA THR A 153 13.85 -4.52 -14.31
C THR A 153 12.48 -3.88 -14.08
N LEU A 154 12.47 -2.64 -13.59
CA LEU A 154 11.27 -1.81 -13.45
C LEU A 154 10.98 -1.09 -14.78
N LYS A 155 9.84 -1.40 -15.41
CA LYS A 155 9.31 -0.60 -16.53
C LYS A 155 8.10 0.20 -16.04
N ASN A 156 8.12 1.51 -16.24
CA ASN A 156 7.02 2.41 -15.91
C ASN A 156 6.09 2.53 -17.12
N HIS A 157 4.79 2.31 -16.90
CA HIS A 157 3.76 2.60 -17.90
C HIS A 157 2.92 3.77 -17.39
N LEU A 158 3.18 4.96 -17.94
CA LEU A 158 2.31 6.12 -17.81
C LEU A 158 1.15 5.94 -18.79
N LEU A 159 -0.05 5.66 -18.27
CA LEU A 159 -1.29 5.72 -19.05
C LEU A 159 -1.83 7.14 -18.90
N PHE A 160 -1.65 7.95 -19.94
CA PHE A 160 -2.31 9.25 -20.10
C PHE A 160 -3.67 9.03 -20.77
#